data_AF-A0A6V8N116-F1
#
_entry.id   AF-A0A6V8N116-F1
#
_cell.length_a   1.000
_cell.length_b   1.000
_cell.length_c   1.000
_cell.angle_alpha   90.00
_cell.angle_beta   90.00
_cell.angle_gamma   90.00
#
_symmetry.space_group_name_H-M   'P 1'
#
loop_
_entity.id
_entity.type
_entity.pdbx_description
1 polymer ?
#
loop_
_entity_poly.entity_id
_entity_poly.type
_entity_poly.pdbx_seq_one_letter_code
_entity_poly.pdbx_strand_id
1 'polypeptide(L)' 'MPDCELLSGCIFFNDRMANMPSTSNVFKMMYCNDNFEGCARYIVRKELGKDAVPEDLFPNQGDRAREILGKG' A
#
# COMPACT_ATOMS: atom_id res chain seq x y z
N MET A 1 17.97 -3.00 2.13
CA MET A 1 17.20 -1.75 2.36
C MET A 1 15.74 -2.10 2.17
N PRO A 2 14.78 -1.50 2.88
CA PRO A 2 13.37 -1.82 2.65
C PRO A 2 13.02 -1.31 1.25
N ASP A 3 13.16 -2.20 0.28
CA ASP A 3 12.74 -2.01 -1.10
C ASP A 3 11.43 -2.77 -1.19
N CYS A 4 10.33 -2.05 -0.97
CA CYS A 4 9.02 -2.61 -1.24
C CYS A 4 9.00 -3.09 -2.70
N GLU A 5 8.95 -4.39 -2.92
CA GLU A 5 8.90 -5.01 -4.26
C GLU A 5 7.70 -4.48 -5.07
N LEU A 6 6.68 -4.00 -4.38
CA LEU A 6 5.49 -3.41 -4.98
C LEU A 6 5.72 -1.98 -5.44
N LEU A 7 6.77 -1.27 -5.02
CA LEU A 7 6.97 0.16 -5.30
C LEU A 7 6.93 0.46 -6.81
N SER A 8 7.62 -0.36 -7.61
CA SER A 8 7.65 -0.25 -9.07
C SER A 8 6.30 -0.52 -9.73
N GLY A 9 5.45 -1.35 -9.11
CA GLY A 9 4.16 -1.78 -9.65
C GLY A 9 2.97 -1.43 -8.75
N CYS A 10 3.07 -0.39 -7.93
CA CYS A 10 2.06 -0.07 -6.93
C CYS A 10 0.93 0.71 -7.58
N ILE A 11 -0.23 0.08 -7.73
CA ILE A 11 -1.40 0.70 -8.38
C ILE A 11 -1.79 2.01 -7.70
N PHE A 12 -1.68 2.13 -6.37
CA PHE A 12 -1.97 3.38 -5.68
C PHE A 12 -1.07 4.54 -6.10
N PHE A 13 0.20 4.27 -6.36
CA PHE A 13 1.12 5.30 -6.83
C PHE A 13 0.97 5.58 -8.33
N ASN A 14 0.71 4.53 -9.12
CA ASN A 14 0.53 4.64 -10.56
C ASN A 14 -0.83 5.22 -10.97
N ASP A 15 -1.84 5.14 -10.10
CA ASP A 15 -3.21 5.56 -10.39
C ASP A 15 -3.61 6.78 -9.54
N ARG A 16 -3.89 6.58 -8.25
CA ARG A 16 -4.37 7.64 -7.33
C ARG A 16 -3.38 8.80 -7.12
N MET A 17 -2.09 8.49 -7.01
CA MET A 17 -1.07 9.50 -6.71
C MET A 17 -0.30 9.97 -7.94
N ALA A 18 -0.70 9.58 -9.15
CA ALA A 18 -0.04 9.99 -10.39
C ALA A 18 0.04 11.51 -10.53
N ASN A 19 -0.98 12.24 -10.05
CA ASN A 19 -1.05 13.70 -10.10
C ASN A 19 -0.61 14.40 -8.79
N MET A 20 -0.15 13.66 -7.78
CA MET A 20 0.19 14.20 -6.45
C MET A 20 1.57 13.70 -5.97
N PRO A 21 2.66 14.13 -6.64
CA PRO A 21 4.00 13.59 -6.40
C PRO A 21 4.50 13.85 -4.97
N SER A 22 4.23 15.01 -4.37
CA SER A 22 4.67 15.36 -3.01
C SER A 22 4.06 14.43 -1.96
N THR A 23 2.74 14.23 -1.99
CA THR A 23 2.04 13.31 -1.10
C THR A 23 2.47 11.86 -1.34
N SER A 24 2.66 11.48 -2.61
CA SER A 24 3.17 10.16 -2.97
C SER A 24 4.52 9.87 -2.30
N ASN A 25 5.42 10.85 -2.28
CA ASN A 25 6.77 10.68 -1.77
C ASN A 25 6.78 10.49 -0.25
N VAL A 26 5.90 11.19 0.47
CA VAL A 26 5.71 11.03 1.91
C VAL A 26 5.25 9.60 2.25
N PHE A 27 4.26 9.07 1.53
CA PHE A 27 3.82 7.68 1.72
C PHE A 27 4.90 6.67 1.32
N LYS A 28 5.66 6.92 0.23
CA LYS A 28 6.78 6.06 -0.18
C LYS A 28 7.89 6.03 0.88
N MET A 29 8.20 7.15 1.51
CA MET A 29 9.18 7.18 2.60
C MET A 29 8.69 6.33 3.78
N MET A 30 7.48 6.57 4.29
CA MET A 30 6.98 5.87 5.48
C MET A 30 6.66 4.38 5.24
N TYR A 31 6.05 4.04 4.11
CA TYR A 31 5.48 2.70 3.88
C TYR A 31 6.17 1.91 2.76
N CYS A 32 7.19 2.47 2.10
CA CYS A 32 7.97 1.71 1.13
C CYS A 32 9.44 1.63 1.51
N ASN A 33 10.02 2.70 2.06
CA ASN A 33 11.43 2.77 2.44
C ASN A 33 11.69 2.49 3.92
N ASP A 34 10.71 2.73 4.80
CA ASP A 34 10.85 2.51 6.24
C ASP A 34 10.24 1.15 6.64
N ASN A 35 8.91 1.04 6.70
CA ASN A 35 8.23 -0.21 7.06
C ASN A 35 7.13 -0.60 6.06
N PHE A 36 7.51 -1.28 4.99
CA PHE A 36 6.55 -1.76 3.98
C PHE A 36 5.67 -2.92 4.47
N GLU A 37 6.12 -3.69 5.46
CA GLU A 37 5.33 -4.77 6.04
C GLU A 37 4.10 -4.23 6.79
N GLY A 38 4.18 -3.00 7.31
CA GLY A 38 3.06 -2.28 7.90
C GLY A 38 2.11 -1.64 6.90
N CYS A 39 2.40 -1.67 5.60
CA CYS A 39 1.55 -1.06 4.58
C CYS A 39 0.28 -1.91 4.38
N ALA A 40 -0.88 -1.32 4.68
CA ALA A 40 -2.18 -1.97 4.51
C ALA A 40 -2.37 -2.60 3.13
N ARG A 41 -1.98 -1.87 2.08
CA ARG A 41 -2.05 -2.34 0.69
C ARG A 41 -1.11 -3.48 0.40
N TYR A 42 0.08 -3.48 1.00
CA TYR A 42 1.06 -4.56 0.85
C TYR A 42 0.52 -5.85 1.47
N ILE A 43 -0.02 -5.77 2.69
CA ILE A 43 -0.59 -6.93 3.40
C ILE A 43 -1.75 -7.52 2.61
N VAL A 44 -2.71 -6.70 2.16
CA VAL A 44 -3.85 -7.18 1.36
C VAL A 44 -3.39 -7.80 0.04
N ARG A 45 -2.45 -7.16 -0.67
CA ARG A 45 -1.91 -7.70 -1.92
C ARG A 45 -1.18 -9.02 -1.73
N LYS A 46 -0.43 -9.15 -0.64
CA LYS A 46 0.35 -10.34 -0.33
C LYS A 46 -0.55 -11.55 -0.01
N GLU A 47 -1.63 -11.32 0.72
CA GLU A 47 -2.53 -12.39 1.17
C GLU A 47 -3.64 -12.73 0.14
N LEU A 48 -4.25 -11.72 -0.48
CA LEU A 48 -5.41 -11.89 -1.39
C LEU A 48 -5.10 -11.58 -2.86
N GLY A 49 -3.92 -11.04 -3.17
CA GLY A 49 -3.55 -10.65 -4.52
C GLY A 49 -3.90 -9.19 -4.86
N LYS A 50 -3.44 -8.74 -6.03
CA LYS A 50 -3.55 -7.34 -6.49
C LYS A 50 -5.01 -6.88 -6.68
N ASP A 51 -5.88 -7.79 -7.11
CA ASP A 51 -7.28 -7.50 -7.46
C ASP A 51 -8.16 -7.29 -6.22
N ALA A 52 -7.73 -7.81 -5.07
CA ALA A 52 -8.43 -7.64 -3.79
C ALA A 52 -8.05 -6.34 -3.07
N VAL A 53 -7.08 -5.57 -3.56
CA VAL A 53 -6.65 -4.31 -2.93
C VAL A 53 -7.58 -3.19 -3.37
N PRO A 54 -8.40 -2.60 -2.47
CA PRO A 54 -9.30 -1.53 -2.85
C PRO A 54 -8.49 -0.31 -3.32
N GLU A 55 -9.02 0.42 -4.30
CA GLU A 55 -8.43 1.67 -4.77
C GLU A 55 -8.41 2.76 -3.69
N ASP A 56 -9.35 2.71 -2.75
CA ASP A 56 -9.48 3.68 -1.67
C ASP A 56 -8.75 3.26 -0.38
N LEU A 57 -8.10 2.10 -0.37
CA LEU A 57 -7.29 1.64 0.76
C LEU A 57 -5.96 2.39 0.79
N PHE A 58 -5.74 3.19 1.83
CA PHE A 58 -4.48 3.92 2.02
C PHE A 58 -3.43 3.05 2.74
N PRO A 59 -2.12 3.27 2.51
CA PRO A 59 -1.05 2.53 3.18
C PRO A 59 -1.12 2.52 4.70
N ASN A 60 -1.67 3.58 5.31
CA ASN A 60 -1.82 3.74 6.75
C ASN A 60 -3.06 3.05 7.36
N GLN A 61 -3.96 2.49 6.55
CA GLN A 61 -5.21 1.89 7.01
C GLN A 61 -5.03 0.40 7.33
N GLY A 62 -4.12 0.09 8.27
CA GLY A 62 -3.78 -1.29 8.64
C GLY A 62 -4.98 -2.08 9.19
N ASP A 63 -5.83 -1.44 9.98
CA ASP A 63 -7.05 -2.07 10.52
C ASP A 63 -8.02 -2.44 9.40
N ARG A 64 -8.23 -1.54 8.44
CA ARG A 64 -9.07 -1.81 7.28
C ARG A 64 -8.53 -2.93 6.40
N ALA A 65 -7.21 -3.02 6.27
CA ALA A 65 -6.59 -4.19 5.63
C ALA A 65 -6.97 -5.49 6.34
N ARG A 66 -6.97 -5.54 7.67
CA ARG A 66 -7.38 -6.74 8.42
C ARG A 66 -8.85 -7.08 8.22
N GLU A 67 -9.73 -6.07 8.13
CA GLU A 67 -11.15 -6.27 7.81
C GLU A 67 -11.31 -6.91 6.41
N ILE A 68 -10.58 -6.41 5.41
CA ILE A 68 -10.59 -6.98 4.04
C ILE A 68 -10.08 -8.42 4.03
N LEU A 69 -9.08 -8.73 4.86
CA LEU A 69 -8.54 -10.08 5.02
C LEU A 69 -9.48 -11.03 5.79
N GLY A 70 -10.58 -10.53 6.36
CA GLY A 70 -11.48 -11.31 7.20
C GLY A 70 -10.82 -11.80 8.50
N LYS A 71 -9.80 -11.08 9.00
CA LYS A 71 -9.09 -11.41 10.26
C LYS A 71 -9.58 -10.54 11.44
N GLY A 72 -10.82 -10.05 11.36
CA GLY A 72 -11.49 -9.23 12.38
C GLY A 72 -12.32 -10.03 13.36
#